data_AF-A0A9D2LGY3-F1
#
_entry.id   AF-A0A9D2LGY3-F1
#
_cell.length_a   1.000
_cell.length_b   1.000
_cell.length_c   1.000
_cell.angle_alpha   90.00
_cell.angle_beta   90.00
_cell.angle_gamma   90.00
#
_symmetry.space_group_name_H-M   'P 1'
#
loop_
_entity.id
_entity.type
_entity.pdbx_description
1 polymer ?
#
loop_
_entity_poly.entity_id
_entity_poly.type
_entity_poly.pdbx_seq_one_letter_code
_entity_poly.pdbx_strand_id
1 'polypeptide(L)'
;MHSYTEADTLRVAKRYRNPKRSYLLVDPLQAKHIPVSPTASLDMMAALGAQVAAAHPEARLVIGFAETATAIGAAVAAGLGPDCVYLHTTREPLSGDWILFQEEHSHAVEQRLCADRLAAWIAATPTVVFVDDELSTGRTLRNMVRQLRERFPLLAERQLAAASILSRVSPEDQARLAADGVACQCLVRLADRDYDQLVAPLSVEEAVPPPPGPLPALDTLSVKAALPDPRRGAGIGAYLDGCRALAEALVPALRRELPAGGSLLVLGTEECMYPALATGAAAEASGHWSAVRCHATTRSPIGICHAADYPIQNGVLLPSFYGDDRRTYLYDLAAYDAAVVVTDAPAAATAAALPQLAAALGQRGCPRLYLCEI
;
A
#
# COMPACT_ATOMS: atom_id res chain seq x y z
N MET A 1 -7.52 22.53 -1.79
CA MET A 1 -7.24 21.11 -1.49
C MET A 1 -8.59 20.43 -1.24
N HIS A 2 -8.84 19.28 -1.85
CA HIS A 2 -10.09 18.55 -1.67
C HIS A 2 -10.23 18.12 -0.20
N SER A 3 -11.42 18.28 0.38
CA SER A 3 -11.71 17.84 1.75
C SER A 3 -12.31 16.45 1.69
N TYR A 4 -11.51 15.43 2.01
CA TYR A 4 -11.95 14.04 2.03
C TYR A 4 -12.89 13.75 3.20
N THR A 5 -13.90 12.91 2.96
CA THR A 5 -14.90 12.49 3.94
C THR A 5 -15.00 10.96 3.99
N GLU A 6 -15.78 10.42 4.94
CA GLU A 6 -16.06 8.98 4.97
C GLU A 6 -16.69 8.46 3.67
N ALA A 7 -17.49 9.28 2.98
CA ALA A 7 -18.13 8.87 1.73
C ALA A 7 -17.09 8.60 0.62
N ASP A 8 -15.97 9.31 0.66
CA ASP A 8 -14.87 9.18 -0.28
C ASP A 8 -13.97 8.00 0.07
N THR A 9 -13.62 7.84 1.35
CA THR A 9 -12.52 6.97 1.81
C THR A 9 -12.95 5.73 2.59
N LEU A 10 -14.25 5.50 2.81
CA LEU A 10 -14.71 4.35 3.58
C LEU A 10 -15.73 3.51 2.82
N ARG A 11 -15.40 2.23 2.67
CA ARG A 11 -16.33 1.12 2.47
C ARG A 11 -16.09 0.10 3.58
N VAL A 12 -17.12 -0.68 3.94
CA VAL A 12 -17.00 -1.71 4.98
C VAL A 12 -17.17 -3.06 4.32
N ALA A 13 -16.18 -3.93 4.49
CA ALA A 13 -16.20 -5.30 3.99
C ALA A 13 -16.12 -6.30 5.13
N LYS A 14 -16.62 -7.52 4.93
CA LYS A 14 -16.46 -8.63 5.87
C LYS A 14 -15.18 -9.39 5.54
N ARG A 15 -14.37 -9.71 6.55
CA ARG A 15 -13.21 -10.59 6.39
C ARG A 15 -13.64 -12.04 6.27
N TYR A 16 -12.99 -12.80 5.42
CA TYR A 16 -13.24 -14.24 5.32
C TYR A 16 -12.52 -14.98 6.46
N ARG A 17 -13.28 -15.74 7.26
CA ARG A 17 -12.79 -16.60 8.37
C ARG A 17 -11.75 -15.94 9.29
N ASN A 18 -11.96 -14.67 9.67
CA ASN A 18 -11.07 -13.99 10.62
C ASN A 18 -11.69 -14.00 12.04
N PRO A 19 -11.15 -14.78 12.99
CA PRO A 19 -11.72 -14.90 14.33
C PRO A 19 -11.43 -13.68 15.24
N LYS A 20 -10.48 -12.80 14.86
CA LYS A 20 -10.07 -11.65 15.67
C LYS A 20 -10.88 -10.38 15.36
N ARG A 21 -11.17 -10.13 14.07
CA ARG A 21 -11.92 -8.95 13.59
C ARG A 21 -12.74 -9.36 12.37
N SER A 22 -14.06 -9.23 12.44
CA SER A 22 -14.95 -9.75 11.38
C SER A 22 -15.05 -8.82 10.16
N TYR A 23 -14.65 -7.55 10.30
CA TYR A 23 -14.72 -6.53 9.25
C TYR A 23 -13.35 -6.01 8.82
N LEU A 24 -13.35 -5.31 7.69
CA LEU A 24 -12.24 -4.53 7.15
C LEU A 24 -12.78 -3.17 6.69
N LEU A 25 -12.06 -2.10 7.03
CA LEU A 25 -12.29 -0.79 6.42
C LEU A 25 -11.53 -0.78 5.10
N VAL A 26 -12.25 -0.57 4.01
CA VAL A 26 -11.71 -0.57 2.66
C VAL A 26 -11.74 0.86 2.15
N ASP A 27 -10.57 1.43 1.93
CA ASP A 27 -10.43 2.71 1.27
C ASP A 27 -10.41 2.52 -0.26
N PRO A 28 -11.48 2.96 -0.98
CA PRO A 28 -11.55 2.79 -2.42
C PRO A 28 -10.54 3.67 -3.18
N LEU A 29 -9.92 4.66 -2.53
CA LEU A 29 -8.90 5.53 -3.14
C LEU A 29 -7.48 5.03 -2.92
N GLN A 30 -7.25 4.03 -2.08
CA GLN A 30 -5.89 3.56 -1.74
C GLN A 30 -5.21 2.75 -2.86
N ALA A 31 -5.95 2.33 -3.89
CA ALA A 31 -5.47 1.43 -4.95
C ALA A 31 -4.97 0.07 -4.45
N LYS A 32 -5.43 -0.36 -3.26
CA LYS A 32 -5.01 -1.61 -2.64
C LYS A 32 -6.00 -2.75 -2.83
N HIS A 33 -7.26 -2.48 -2.54
CA HIS A 33 -8.32 -3.49 -2.52
C HIS A 33 -9.28 -3.33 -3.69
N ILE A 34 -9.42 -2.10 -4.22
CA ILE A 34 -10.30 -1.75 -5.33
C ILE A 34 -9.47 -0.98 -6.36
N PRO A 35 -9.58 -1.29 -7.67
CA PRO A 35 -8.92 -0.51 -8.71
C PRO A 35 -9.44 0.94 -8.75
N VAL A 36 -8.53 1.91 -8.83
CA VAL A 36 -8.88 3.34 -8.79
C VAL A 36 -8.01 4.16 -9.72
N SER A 37 -8.42 5.40 -10.00
CA SER A 37 -7.55 6.36 -10.70
C SER A 37 -6.26 6.57 -9.89
N PRO A 38 -5.08 6.43 -10.52
CA PRO A 38 -3.81 6.66 -9.84
C PRO A 38 -3.66 8.10 -9.35
N THR A 39 -4.11 9.09 -10.13
CA THR A 39 -4.08 10.50 -9.70
C THR A 39 -4.95 10.71 -8.47
N ALA A 40 -6.17 10.17 -8.43
CA ALA A 40 -7.05 10.29 -7.27
C ALA A 40 -6.43 9.67 -6.00
N SER A 41 -5.72 8.55 -6.15
CA SER A 41 -5.01 7.89 -5.05
C SER A 41 -3.84 8.74 -4.53
N LEU A 42 -2.98 9.22 -5.43
CA LEU A 42 -1.83 10.06 -5.08
C LEU A 42 -2.27 11.40 -4.50
N ASP A 43 -3.34 12.01 -4.99
CA ASP A 43 -3.90 13.26 -4.46
C ASP A 43 -4.36 13.11 -3.01
N MET A 44 -5.01 11.99 -2.67
CA MET A 44 -5.44 11.69 -1.31
C MET A 44 -4.24 11.52 -0.39
N MET A 45 -3.24 10.74 -0.81
CA MET A 45 -2.03 10.51 -0.03
C MET A 45 -1.23 11.82 0.13
N ALA A 46 -1.18 12.66 -0.90
CA ALA A 46 -0.54 13.98 -0.86
C ALA A 46 -1.29 14.96 0.06
N ALA A 47 -2.61 14.88 0.16
CA ALA A 47 -3.39 15.68 1.11
C ALA A 47 -3.02 15.33 2.56
N LEU A 48 -2.85 14.05 2.89
CA LEU A 48 -2.31 13.64 4.20
C LEU A 48 -0.86 14.16 4.37
N GLY A 49 -0.01 14.01 3.36
CA GLY A 49 1.36 14.51 3.38
C GLY A 49 1.45 16.01 3.66
N ALA A 50 0.57 16.81 3.05
CA ALA A 50 0.51 18.25 3.29
C ALA A 50 0.06 18.61 4.71
N GLN A 51 -0.91 17.87 5.29
CA GLN A 51 -1.30 18.06 6.68
C GLN A 51 -0.15 17.74 7.64
N VAL A 52 0.57 16.65 7.39
CA VAL A 52 1.76 16.26 8.17
C VAL A 52 2.86 17.31 8.05
N ALA A 53 3.15 17.79 6.84
CA ALA A 53 4.17 18.81 6.62
C ALA A 53 3.83 20.15 7.29
N ALA A 54 2.55 20.54 7.30
CA ALA A 54 2.10 21.74 8.01
C ALA A 54 2.24 21.60 9.53
N ALA A 55 1.95 20.42 10.09
CA ALA A 55 2.01 20.17 11.53
C ALA A 55 3.42 19.86 12.05
N HIS A 56 4.27 19.26 11.22
CA HIS A 56 5.60 18.75 11.57
C HIS A 56 6.64 19.10 10.48
N PRO A 57 6.86 20.39 10.17
CA PRO A 57 7.71 20.82 9.05
C PRO A 57 9.19 20.40 9.18
N GLU A 58 9.64 20.09 10.39
CA GLU A 58 11.01 19.63 10.64
C GLU A 58 11.19 18.12 10.58
N ALA A 59 10.14 17.34 10.30
CA ALA A 59 10.26 15.89 10.20
C ALA A 59 11.10 15.47 8.98
N ARG A 60 12.14 14.66 9.21
CA ARG A 60 13.05 14.13 8.19
C ARG A 60 13.13 12.60 8.17
N LEU A 61 12.28 11.91 8.93
CA LEU A 61 12.14 10.45 8.89
C LEU A 61 10.67 10.06 8.93
N VAL A 62 10.25 9.31 7.91
CA VAL A 62 8.93 8.69 7.81
C VAL A 62 9.08 7.17 7.83
N ILE A 63 8.30 6.52 8.69
CA ILE A 63 8.22 5.05 8.81
C ILE A 63 6.80 4.62 8.45
N GLY A 64 6.61 4.03 7.28
CA GLY A 64 5.34 3.45 6.84
C GLY A 64 5.13 2.03 7.35
N PHE A 65 3.88 1.64 7.61
CA PHE A 65 3.52 0.29 8.02
C PHE A 65 3.14 -0.56 6.79
N ALA A 66 3.87 -1.65 6.55
CA ALA A 66 3.50 -2.57 5.49
C ALA A 66 2.24 -3.37 5.84
N GLU A 67 1.37 -3.64 4.88
CA GLU A 67 1.59 -3.46 3.45
C GLU A 67 0.93 -2.19 2.89
N THR A 68 -0.20 -1.83 3.48
CA THR A 68 -1.18 -0.92 2.92
C THR A 68 -0.76 0.55 3.02
N ALA A 69 0.11 0.89 3.98
CA ALA A 69 0.64 2.23 4.15
C ALA A 69 1.99 2.48 3.46
N THR A 70 2.46 1.57 2.61
CA THR A 70 3.73 1.75 1.87
C THR A 70 3.66 2.97 0.94
N ALA A 71 2.71 2.99 0.00
CA ALA A 71 2.54 4.16 -0.87
C ALA A 71 2.16 5.44 -0.10
N ILE A 72 1.35 5.31 0.96
CA ILE A 72 0.96 6.45 1.81
C ILE A 72 2.20 7.06 2.47
N GLY A 73 3.07 6.23 3.04
CA GLY A 73 4.32 6.66 3.69
C GLY A 73 5.27 7.36 2.71
N ALA A 74 5.40 6.86 1.49
CA ALA A 74 6.19 7.51 0.45
C ALA A 74 5.62 8.90 0.08
N ALA A 75 4.30 9.02 -0.07
CA ALA A 75 3.66 10.31 -0.36
C ALA A 75 3.76 11.31 0.81
N VAL A 76 3.66 10.83 2.07
CA VAL A 76 3.85 11.67 3.26
C VAL A 76 5.30 12.17 3.34
N ALA A 77 6.28 11.30 3.10
CA ALA A 77 7.69 11.70 3.01
C ALA A 77 7.92 12.72 1.90
N ALA A 78 7.26 12.56 0.75
CA ALA A 78 7.35 13.50 -0.36
C ALA A 78 6.85 14.89 0.03
N GLY A 79 5.76 14.97 0.80
CA GLY A 79 5.21 16.22 1.32
C GLY A 79 6.13 16.94 2.30
N LEU A 80 7.02 16.23 3.00
CA LEU A 80 8.02 16.79 3.91
C LEU A 80 9.29 17.29 3.20
N GLY A 81 9.44 17.01 1.90
CA GLY A 81 10.53 17.49 1.06
C GLY A 81 11.58 16.42 0.71
N PRO A 82 12.43 16.69 -0.30
CA PRO A 82 13.30 15.70 -0.94
C PRO A 82 14.38 15.10 -0.03
N ASP A 83 14.74 15.81 1.05
CA ASP A 83 15.73 15.39 2.04
C ASP A 83 15.17 14.41 3.08
N CYS A 84 13.86 14.15 3.08
CA CYS A 84 13.24 13.23 4.02
C CYS A 84 13.67 11.78 3.73
N VAL A 85 13.91 11.00 4.77
CA VAL A 85 14.14 9.56 4.64
C VAL A 85 12.82 8.84 4.77
N TYR A 86 12.50 8.00 3.79
CA TYR A 86 11.38 7.08 3.83
C TYR A 86 11.88 5.66 4.08
N LEU A 87 11.32 5.03 5.11
CA LEU A 87 11.52 3.63 5.47
C LEU A 87 10.13 3.01 5.66
N HIS A 88 9.97 1.72 5.43
CA HIS A 88 8.76 1.03 5.88
C HIS A 88 9.07 -0.30 6.54
N THR A 89 8.15 -0.75 7.40
CA THR A 89 8.18 -2.12 7.87
C THR A 89 7.95 -3.08 6.70
N THR A 90 8.37 -4.32 6.80
CA THR A 90 8.15 -5.32 5.75
C THR A 90 7.92 -6.68 6.39
N ARG A 91 7.31 -7.61 5.65
CA ARG A 91 7.33 -9.03 6.02
C ARG A 91 8.35 -9.84 5.22
N GLU A 92 9.05 -9.22 4.28
CA GLU A 92 10.02 -9.92 3.44
C GLU A 92 11.28 -10.32 4.24
N PRO A 93 11.79 -11.55 4.04
CA PRO A 93 12.98 -12.03 4.71
C PRO A 93 14.24 -11.49 4.05
N LEU A 94 14.60 -10.25 4.40
CA LEU A 94 15.82 -9.62 3.90
C LEU A 94 17.00 -9.82 4.86
N SER A 95 18.23 -9.83 4.34
CA SER A 95 19.45 -9.86 5.15
C SER A 95 19.75 -8.49 5.78
N GLY A 96 20.25 -8.46 7.01
CA GLY A 96 20.65 -7.23 7.72
C GLY A 96 20.34 -7.27 9.22
N ASP A 97 20.50 -6.14 9.90
CA ASP A 97 19.99 -5.96 11.27
C ASP A 97 18.50 -5.56 11.21
N TRP A 98 17.66 -6.25 11.99
CA TRP A 98 16.21 -6.08 11.94
C TRP A 98 15.61 -6.04 13.34
N ILE A 99 14.64 -5.15 13.51
CA ILE A 99 13.76 -5.14 14.68
C ILE A 99 12.51 -5.91 14.30
N LEU A 100 12.18 -6.91 15.12
CA LEU A 100 11.03 -7.79 14.88
C LEU A 100 9.87 -7.32 15.75
N PHE A 101 8.76 -6.92 15.13
CA PHE A 101 7.56 -6.54 15.86
C PHE A 101 6.59 -7.71 15.89
N GLN A 102 6.20 -8.08 17.11
CA GLN A 102 5.18 -9.07 17.40
C GLN A 102 3.93 -8.36 17.92
N GLU A 103 2.75 -8.72 17.42
CA GLU A 103 1.50 -8.37 18.11
C GLU A 103 1.35 -9.23 19.37
N GLU A 104 0.80 -8.65 20.45
CA GLU A 104 0.66 -9.26 21.78
C GLU A 104 -0.04 -10.64 21.82
N HIS A 105 -0.68 -11.07 20.74
CA HIS A 105 -1.48 -12.29 20.65
C HIS A 105 -1.13 -13.13 19.42
N SER A 106 0.09 -12.99 18.90
CA SER A 106 0.56 -13.72 17.72
C SER A 106 2.00 -14.17 17.96
N HIS A 107 2.24 -15.49 17.99
CA HIS A 107 3.60 -16.04 18.12
C HIS A 107 4.43 -15.90 16.82
N ALA A 108 3.82 -15.43 15.73
CA ALA A 108 4.50 -15.17 14.47
C ALA A 108 5.00 -13.71 14.42
N VAL A 109 6.22 -13.51 13.91
CA VAL A 109 6.73 -12.17 13.57
C VAL A 109 5.85 -11.59 12.48
N GLU A 110 5.13 -10.51 12.77
CA GLU A 110 4.16 -9.94 11.83
C GLU A 110 4.78 -8.87 10.92
N GLN A 111 5.79 -8.16 11.39
CA GLN A 111 6.50 -7.12 10.64
C GLN A 111 7.94 -6.96 11.14
N ARG A 112 8.82 -6.47 10.26
CA ARG A 112 10.24 -6.19 10.55
C ARG A 112 10.59 -4.79 10.06
N LEU A 113 11.51 -4.11 10.75
CA LEU A 113 12.05 -2.81 10.31
C LEU A 113 13.57 -2.88 10.25
N CYS A 114 14.14 -2.38 9.15
CA CYS A 114 15.59 -2.38 8.96
C CYS A 114 16.24 -1.44 9.98
N ALA A 115 17.23 -1.95 10.70
CA ALA A 115 17.96 -1.21 11.72
C ALA A 115 19.31 -0.65 11.21
N ASP A 116 19.80 -1.11 10.05
CA ASP A 116 21.16 -0.85 9.52
C ASP A 116 21.61 0.62 9.65
N ARG A 117 20.71 1.58 9.36
CA ARG A 117 21.02 3.02 9.40
C ARG A 117 20.04 3.82 10.29
N LEU A 118 19.14 3.14 10.98
CA LEU A 118 18.04 3.77 11.69
C LEU A 118 18.51 4.70 12.82
N ALA A 119 19.57 4.33 13.55
CA ALA A 119 20.15 5.18 14.59
C ALA A 119 20.61 6.55 14.04
N ALA A 120 21.24 6.55 12.87
CA ALA A 120 21.74 7.77 12.23
C ALA A 120 20.57 8.66 11.75
N TRP A 121 19.51 8.06 11.20
CA TRP A 121 18.32 8.81 10.79
C TRP A 121 17.54 9.38 11.96
N ILE A 122 17.40 8.63 13.06
CA ILE A 122 16.84 9.13 14.31
C ILE A 122 17.66 10.32 14.82
N ALA A 123 19.00 10.25 14.76
CA ALA A 123 19.87 11.35 15.19
C ALA A 123 19.72 12.61 14.32
N ALA A 124 19.45 12.44 13.02
CA ALA A 124 19.37 13.52 12.03
C ALA A 124 17.98 14.17 11.89
N THR A 125 16.97 13.71 12.64
CA THR A 125 15.60 14.24 12.55
C THR A 125 15.09 14.72 13.91
N PRO A 126 14.53 15.94 14.02
CA PRO A 126 13.81 16.38 15.22
C PRO A 126 12.53 15.56 15.47
N THR A 127 11.87 15.13 14.39
CA THR A 127 10.57 14.45 14.43
C THR A 127 10.56 13.18 13.60
N VAL A 128 10.03 12.08 14.16
CA VAL A 128 9.79 10.82 13.43
C VAL A 128 8.28 10.68 13.19
N VAL A 129 7.90 10.47 11.94
CA VAL A 129 6.49 10.28 11.55
C VAL A 129 6.24 8.81 11.24
N PHE A 130 5.25 8.22 11.90
CA PHE A 130 4.76 6.88 11.64
C PHE A 130 3.49 6.96 10.79
N VAL A 131 3.40 6.19 9.72
CA VAL A 131 2.29 6.26 8.76
C VAL A 131 1.60 4.91 8.64
N ASP A 132 0.29 4.90 8.88
CA ASP A 132 -0.57 3.74 8.70
C ASP A 132 -1.76 4.11 7.79
N ASP A 133 -2.52 3.12 7.31
CA ASP A 133 -3.77 3.40 6.58
C ASP A 133 -4.93 3.71 7.54
N GLU A 134 -4.99 2.96 8.65
CA GLU A 134 -6.02 3.05 9.68
C GLU A 134 -5.40 3.09 11.09
N LEU A 135 -5.66 4.16 11.85
CA LEU A 135 -5.37 4.20 13.29
C LEU A 135 -6.62 3.87 14.11
N SER A 136 -6.50 2.90 15.02
CA SER A 136 -7.56 2.50 15.95
C SER A 136 -7.17 2.77 17.41
N THR A 137 -6.79 1.78 18.21
CA THR A 137 -6.39 1.99 19.61
C THR A 137 -4.97 2.52 19.77
N GLY A 138 -4.19 2.55 18.68
CA GLY A 138 -2.78 2.93 18.69
C GLY A 138 -1.85 1.91 19.35
N ARG A 139 -2.35 0.77 19.83
CA ARG A 139 -1.55 -0.23 20.56
C ARG A 139 -0.35 -0.75 19.77
N THR A 140 -0.54 -1.06 18.48
CA THR A 140 0.54 -1.53 17.60
C THR A 140 1.66 -0.47 17.51
N LEU A 141 1.30 0.79 17.29
CA LEU A 141 2.25 1.90 17.26
C LEU A 141 2.96 2.08 18.60
N ARG A 142 2.24 2.06 19.72
CA ARG A 142 2.83 2.21 21.06
C ARG A 142 3.83 1.09 21.36
N ASN A 143 3.49 -0.15 21.01
CA ASN A 143 4.39 -1.30 21.15
C ASN A 143 5.63 -1.19 20.26
N MET A 144 5.48 -0.65 19.05
CA MET A 144 6.59 -0.34 18.15
C MET A 144 7.50 0.73 18.75
N VAL A 145 6.94 1.87 19.18
CA VAL A 145 7.66 2.99 19.80
C VAL A 145 8.42 2.54 21.04
N ARG A 146 7.83 1.70 21.89
CA ARG A 146 8.51 1.13 23.07
C ARG A 146 9.75 0.33 22.66
N GLN A 147 9.62 -0.61 21.72
CA GLN A 147 10.74 -1.42 21.24
C GLN A 147 11.82 -0.59 20.54
N LEU A 148 11.40 0.45 19.79
CA LEU A 148 12.33 1.39 19.18
C LEU A 148 13.10 2.23 20.20
N ARG A 149 12.45 2.67 21.29
CA ARG A 149 13.11 3.40 22.39
C ARG A 149 14.08 2.51 23.16
N GLU A 150 13.74 1.23 23.36
CA GLU A 150 14.64 0.25 23.97
C GLU A 150 15.90 0.03 23.12
N ARG A 151 15.75 -0.07 21.79
CA ARG A 151 16.87 -0.27 20.86
C ARG A 151 17.66 1.00 20.57
N PHE A 152 16.99 2.15 20.49
CA PHE A 152 17.56 3.46 20.16
C PHE A 152 17.12 4.51 21.19
N PRO A 153 17.83 4.65 22.32
CA PRO A 153 17.45 5.57 23.40
C PRO A 153 17.27 7.02 22.96
N LEU A 154 18.02 7.46 21.93
CA LEU A 154 17.92 8.81 21.35
C LEU A 154 16.53 9.14 20.81
N LEU A 155 15.70 8.13 20.49
CA LEU A 155 14.32 8.32 20.06
C LEU A 155 13.47 8.96 21.16
N ALA A 156 13.81 8.77 22.44
CA ALA A 156 13.11 9.41 23.56
C ALA A 156 13.27 10.94 23.57
N GLU A 157 14.29 11.48 22.89
CA GLU A 157 14.55 12.91 22.75
C GLU A 157 13.87 13.51 21.50
N ARG A 158 13.20 12.69 20.67
CA ARG A 158 12.56 13.12 19.42
C ARG A 158 11.06 13.29 19.60
N GLN A 159 10.49 14.22 18.83
CA GLN A 159 9.04 14.29 18.69
C GLN A 159 8.55 13.12 17.85
N LEU A 160 7.42 12.53 18.22
CA LEU A 160 6.80 11.46 17.47
C LEU A 160 5.46 11.92 16.93
N ALA A 161 5.16 11.57 15.68
CA ALA A 161 3.87 11.79 15.08
C ALA A 161 3.34 10.50 14.46
N ALA A 162 2.03 10.32 14.48
CA ALA A 162 1.30 9.27 13.80
C ALA A 162 0.40 9.91 12.75
N ALA A 163 0.39 9.40 11.54
CA ALA A 163 -0.44 9.88 10.44
C ALA A 163 -1.21 8.70 9.83
N SER A 164 -2.49 8.90 9.53
CA SER A 164 -3.28 7.90 8.81
C SER A 164 -4.34 8.51 7.90
N ILE A 165 -4.83 7.73 6.94
CA ILE A 165 -5.96 8.13 6.10
C ILE A 165 -7.25 8.08 6.93
N LEU A 166 -7.49 6.95 7.60
CA LEU A 166 -8.64 6.74 8.46
C LEU A 166 -8.22 6.72 9.93
N SER A 167 -9.02 7.33 10.80
CA SER A 167 -8.80 7.25 12.25
C SER A 167 -10.10 6.97 13.01
N ARG A 168 -10.04 5.96 13.87
CA ARG A 168 -11.04 5.60 14.88
C ARG A 168 -10.48 5.75 16.31
N VAL A 169 -9.40 6.53 16.46
CA VAL A 169 -8.76 6.73 17.76
C VAL A 169 -9.73 7.44 18.69
N SER A 170 -10.11 6.75 19.77
CA SER A 170 -10.95 7.31 20.82
C SER A 170 -10.24 8.46 21.54
N PRO A 171 -10.95 9.38 22.21
CA PRO A 171 -10.31 10.42 23.01
C PRO A 171 -9.37 9.86 24.08
N GLU A 172 -9.71 8.69 24.65
CA GLU A 172 -8.88 8.01 25.65
C GLU A 172 -7.58 7.46 25.02
N ASP A 173 -7.68 6.81 23.86
CA ASP A 173 -6.50 6.32 23.12
C ASP A 173 -5.63 7.46 22.61
N GLN A 174 -6.24 8.59 22.22
CA GLN A 174 -5.51 9.80 21.85
C GLN A 174 -4.72 10.35 23.04
N ALA A 175 -5.31 10.35 24.25
CA ALA A 175 -4.60 10.73 25.47
C ALA A 175 -3.46 9.75 25.81
N ARG A 176 -3.65 8.44 25.59
CA ARG A 176 -2.59 7.43 25.74
C ARG A 176 -1.42 7.66 24.78
N LEU A 177 -1.71 7.93 23.51
CA LEU A 177 -0.69 8.24 22.50
C LEU A 177 0.04 9.55 22.83
N ALA A 178 -0.68 10.58 23.25
CA ALA A 178 -0.09 11.85 23.68
C ALA A 178 0.80 11.67 24.92
N ALA A 179 0.40 10.85 25.89
CA ALA A 179 1.22 10.51 27.07
C ALA A 179 2.53 9.80 26.68
N ASP A 180 2.52 9.02 25.59
CA ASP A 180 3.71 8.42 25.01
C ASP A 180 4.51 9.39 24.11
N GLY A 181 4.08 10.65 24.00
CA GLY A 181 4.73 11.69 23.19
C GLY A 181 4.40 11.64 21.69
N VAL A 182 3.29 10.99 21.31
CA VAL A 182 2.87 10.81 19.92
C VAL A 182 1.71 11.74 19.57
N ALA A 183 1.97 12.73 18.71
CA ALA A 183 0.93 13.57 18.11
C ALA A 183 0.22 12.81 16.98
N CYS A 184 -1.10 12.91 16.87
CA CYS A 184 -1.86 12.20 15.85
C CYS A 184 -2.43 13.16 14.79
N GLN A 185 -2.25 12.81 13.52
CA GLN A 185 -2.87 13.43 12.37
C GLN A 185 -3.67 12.39 11.59
N CYS A 186 -4.83 12.78 11.07
CA CYS A 186 -5.61 11.91 10.22
C CYS A 186 -6.35 12.71 9.16
N LEU A 187 -6.44 12.14 7.95
CA LEU A 187 -7.18 12.77 6.85
C LEU A 187 -8.68 12.75 7.14
N VAL A 188 -9.21 11.60 7.58
CA VAL A 188 -10.63 11.41 7.91
C VAL A 188 -10.77 10.74 9.27
N ARG A 189 -11.46 11.43 10.19
CA ARG A 189 -11.89 10.85 11.47
C ARG A 189 -13.25 10.20 11.27
N LEU A 190 -13.33 8.91 11.56
CA LEU A 190 -14.54 8.12 11.40
C LEU A 190 -15.43 8.24 12.64
N ALA A 191 -16.75 8.21 12.42
CA ALA A 191 -17.73 8.06 13.48
C ALA A 191 -17.57 6.73 14.21
N ASP A 192 -17.87 6.74 15.51
CA ASP A 192 -17.93 5.53 16.31
C ASP A 192 -19.13 4.69 15.87
N ARG A 193 -18.86 3.49 15.37
CA ARG A 193 -19.86 2.56 14.83
C ARG A 193 -19.45 1.14 15.16
N ASP A 194 -20.44 0.30 15.43
CA ASP A 194 -20.23 -1.15 15.54
C ASP A 194 -20.12 -1.77 14.15
N TYR A 195 -18.90 -1.76 13.61
CA TYR A 195 -18.62 -2.34 12.29
C TYR A 195 -18.79 -3.86 12.25
N ASP A 196 -18.64 -4.56 13.39
CA ASP A 196 -18.91 -5.99 13.48
C ASP A 196 -20.41 -6.25 13.28
N GLN A 197 -21.28 -5.43 13.88
CA GLN A 197 -22.72 -5.50 13.65
C GLN A 197 -23.11 -5.21 12.19
N LEU A 198 -22.42 -4.27 11.52
CA LEU A 198 -22.68 -3.93 10.12
C LEU A 198 -22.42 -5.11 9.17
N VAL A 199 -21.40 -5.94 9.46
CA VAL A 199 -21.05 -7.08 8.60
C VAL A 199 -21.62 -8.42 9.08
N ALA A 200 -22.15 -8.49 10.30
CA ALA A 200 -22.77 -9.68 10.86
C ALA A 200 -23.76 -10.38 9.90
N PRO A 201 -24.73 -9.66 9.28
CA PRO A 201 -25.75 -10.30 8.42
C PRO A 201 -25.20 -10.74 7.06
N LEU A 202 -24.00 -10.32 6.66
CA LEU A 202 -23.44 -10.62 5.34
C LEU A 202 -22.94 -12.07 5.27
N SER A 203 -23.37 -12.79 4.25
CA SER A 203 -22.76 -14.07 3.85
C SER A 203 -21.67 -13.79 2.81
N VAL A 204 -20.48 -14.34 3.01
CA VAL A 204 -19.33 -14.09 2.14
C VAL A 204 -18.58 -15.36 1.79
N GLU A 205 -17.96 -15.36 0.61
CA GLU A 205 -17.17 -16.46 0.07
C GLU A 205 -15.68 -16.10 0.03
N GLU A 206 -14.81 -17.12 0.02
CA GLU A 206 -13.38 -16.91 -0.20
C GLU A 206 -13.12 -16.70 -1.69
N ALA A 207 -12.14 -15.87 -2.02
CA ALA A 207 -11.56 -15.91 -3.35
C ALA A 207 -10.92 -17.28 -3.61
N VAL A 208 -11.07 -17.79 -4.82
CA VAL A 208 -10.49 -19.06 -5.25
C VAL A 208 -9.38 -18.82 -6.28
N PRO A 209 -8.46 -19.78 -6.49
CA PRO A 209 -7.50 -19.69 -7.58
C PRO A 209 -8.21 -19.50 -8.93
N PRO A 210 -7.65 -18.71 -9.85
CA PRO A 210 -8.26 -18.51 -11.14
C PRO A 210 -8.34 -19.84 -11.89
N PRO A 211 -9.51 -20.19 -12.46
CA PRO A 211 -9.62 -21.41 -13.26
C PRO A 211 -8.72 -21.38 -14.51
N PRO A 212 -8.49 -22.51 -15.18
CA PRO A 212 -7.88 -22.51 -16.51
C PRO A 212 -8.72 -21.67 -17.47
N GLY A 213 -8.06 -20.89 -18.35
CA GLY A 213 -8.75 -19.98 -19.25
C GLY A 213 -7.85 -19.43 -20.35
N PRO A 214 -8.38 -18.55 -21.22
CA PRO A 214 -7.57 -17.84 -22.20
C PRO A 214 -6.49 -17.03 -21.47
N LEU A 215 -5.27 -17.06 -22.00
CA LEU A 215 -4.15 -16.31 -21.45
C LEU A 215 -3.90 -15.06 -22.31
N PRO A 216 -3.59 -13.91 -21.68
CA PRO A 216 -3.10 -12.75 -22.40
C PRO A 216 -1.76 -13.06 -23.07
N ALA A 217 -1.45 -12.34 -24.14
CA ALA A 217 -0.08 -12.24 -24.62
C ALA A 217 0.77 -11.62 -23.50
N LEU A 218 1.83 -12.33 -23.08
CA LEU A 218 2.72 -11.93 -22.00
C LEU A 218 4.04 -11.45 -22.57
N ASP A 219 4.39 -10.20 -22.29
CA ASP A 219 5.67 -9.60 -22.64
C ASP A 219 6.39 -9.09 -21.38
N THR A 220 7.72 -9.03 -21.44
CA THR A 220 8.53 -8.45 -20.36
C THR A 220 9.12 -7.13 -20.83
N LEU A 221 8.92 -6.07 -20.05
CA LEU A 221 9.48 -4.75 -20.29
C LEU A 221 10.62 -4.53 -19.30
N SER A 222 11.86 -4.58 -19.80
CA SER A 222 13.03 -4.30 -18.98
C SER A 222 13.26 -2.80 -18.93
N VAL A 223 13.22 -2.23 -17.72
CA VAL A 223 13.51 -0.83 -17.47
C VAL A 223 14.75 -0.73 -16.59
N LYS A 224 15.75 0.04 -17.02
CA LYS A 224 16.93 0.36 -16.21
C LYS A 224 16.66 1.59 -15.34
N ALA A 225 15.72 1.48 -14.40
CA ALA A 225 15.50 2.49 -13.39
C ALA A 225 16.22 2.06 -12.11
N ALA A 226 17.07 2.93 -11.55
CA ALA A 226 17.67 2.67 -10.25
C ALA A 226 16.67 3.13 -9.18
N LEU A 227 15.93 2.17 -8.61
CA LEU A 227 15.03 2.45 -7.50
C LEU A 227 15.71 2.11 -6.17
N PRO A 228 15.90 3.07 -5.25
CA PRO A 228 16.28 2.75 -3.88
C PRO A 228 15.23 1.83 -3.23
N ASP A 229 15.65 0.82 -2.48
CA ASP A 229 14.75 -0.07 -1.74
C ASP A 229 14.26 0.59 -0.44
N PRO A 230 13.00 1.00 -0.33
CA PRO A 230 12.49 1.66 0.86
C PRO A 230 12.35 0.71 2.07
N ARG A 231 12.45 -0.62 1.90
CA ARG A 231 12.59 -1.59 3.02
C ARG A 231 13.92 -1.42 3.75
N ARG A 232 14.94 -0.93 3.05
CA ARG A 232 16.28 -0.60 3.58
C ARG A 232 16.48 0.88 3.84
N GLY A 233 15.43 1.68 3.62
CA GLY A 233 15.41 3.13 3.75
C GLY A 233 15.98 3.85 2.53
N ALA A 234 15.23 4.84 2.06
CA ALA A 234 15.52 5.62 0.87
C ALA A 234 15.40 7.12 1.16
N GLY A 235 16.29 7.94 0.59
CA GLY A 235 16.03 9.38 0.49
C GLY A 235 14.86 9.58 -0.48
N ILE A 236 13.80 10.25 -0.04
CA ILE A 236 12.55 10.30 -0.79
C ILE A 236 12.75 10.95 -2.16
N GLY A 237 13.57 12.00 -2.27
CA GLY A 237 13.89 12.62 -3.57
C GLY A 237 14.39 11.60 -4.60
N ALA A 238 15.39 10.80 -4.23
CA ALA A 238 15.94 9.78 -5.11
C ALA A 238 14.93 8.66 -5.45
N TYR A 239 14.07 8.29 -4.49
CA TYR A 239 13.02 7.30 -4.72
C TYR A 239 11.98 7.81 -5.73
N LEU A 240 11.56 9.07 -5.61
CA LEU A 240 10.63 9.71 -6.54
C LEU A 240 11.23 9.89 -7.94
N ASP A 241 12.50 10.28 -8.03
CA ASP A 241 13.21 10.41 -9.31
C ASP A 241 13.33 9.06 -10.01
N GLY A 242 13.62 7.99 -9.26
CA GLY A 242 13.60 6.63 -9.78
C GLY A 242 12.21 6.21 -10.29
N CYS A 243 11.14 6.53 -9.55
CA CYS A 243 9.76 6.25 -9.97
C CYS A 243 9.38 7.03 -11.24
N ARG A 244 9.85 8.28 -11.36
CA ARG A 244 9.66 9.12 -12.55
C ARG A 244 10.41 8.53 -13.75
N ALA A 245 11.67 8.15 -13.59
CA ALA A 245 12.46 7.52 -14.64
C ALA A 245 11.85 6.19 -15.11
N LEU A 246 11.32 5.39 -14.18
CA LEU A 246 10.54 4.19 -14.50
C LEU A 246 9.35 4.52 -15.39
N ALA A 247 8.54 5.50 -14.99
CA ALA A 247 7.36 5.92 -15.75
C ALA A 247 7.72 6.49 -17.13
N GLU A 248 8.77 7.30 -17.23
CA GLU A 248 9.28 7.89 -18.47
C GLU A 248 9.77 6.84 -19.47
N ALA A 249 10.27 5.69 -19.00
CA ALA A 249 10.64 4.57 -19.86
C ALA A 249 9.43 3.69 -20.23
N LEU A 250 8.58 3.39 -19.24
CA LEU A 250 7.52 2.39 -19.36
C LEU A 250 6.31 2.92 -20.17
N VAL A 251 5.89 4.16 -19.93
CA VAL A 251 4.71 4.74 -20.59
C VAL A 251 4.88 4.82 -22.11
N PRO A 252 5.99 5.35 -22.67
CA PRO A 252 6.19 5.36 -24.13
C PRO A 252 6.30 3.95 -24.74
N ALA A 253 6.85 2.98 -24.01
CA ALA A 253 6.89 1.59 -24.47
C ALA A 253 5.46 1.03 -24.62
N LEU A 254 4.63 1.18 -23.59
CA LEU A 254 3.23 0.75 -23.62
C LEU A 254 2.42 1.45 -24.72
N ARG A 255 2.65 2.74 -24.98
CA ARG A 255 1.96 3.49 -26.05
C ARG A 255 2.26 2.98 -27.45
N ARG A 256 3.44 2.40 -27.68
CA ARG A 256 3.80 1.81 -28.99
C ARG A 256 3.08 0.49 -29.23
N GLU A 257 2.83 -0.27 -28.18
CA GLU A 257 2.20 -1.58 -28.24
C GLU A 257 0.66 -1.51 -28.18
N LEU A 258 0.10 -0.45 -27.59
CA LEU A 258 -1.32 -0.33 -27.29
C LEU A 258 -2.01 0.80 -28.07
N PRO A 259 -3.19 0.54 -28.67
CA PRO A 259 -3.94 1.57 -29.38
C PRO A 259 -4.42 2.67 -28.43
N ALA A 260 -4.53 3.89 -28.95
CA ALA A 260 -5.09 5.01 -28.20
C ALA A 260 -6.58 4.76 -27.88
N GLY A 261 -7.04 5.29 -26.74
CA GLY A 261 -8.43 5.19 -26.28
C GLY A 261 -8.79 3.90 -25.56
N GLY A 262 -7.88 2.93 -25.45
CA GLY A 262 -8.07 1.73 -24.63
C GLY A 262 -7.97 1.99 -23.13
N SER A 263 -8.12 0.94 -22.34
CA SER A 263 -8.04 0.92 -20.88
C SER A 263 -6.80 0.18 -20.39
N LEU A 264 -6.11 0.75 -19.40
CA LEU A 264 -4.86 0.22 -18.85
C LEU A 264 -5.00 -0.04 -17.34
N LEU A 265 -4.62 -1.24 -16.90
CA LEU A 265 -4.37 -1.54 -15.49
C LEU A 265 -2.87 -1.47 -15.19
N VAL A 266 -2.47 -0.74 -14.16
CA VAL A 266 -1.11 -0.74 -13.62
C VAL A 266 -1.14 -1.37 -12.22
N LEU A 267 -0.62 -2.58 -12.10
CA LEU A 267 -0.71 -3.41 -10.91
C LEU A 267 0.61 -3.42 -10.14
N GLY A 268 0.59 -3.00 -8.88
CA GLY A 268 1.70 -3.21 -7.94
C GLY A 268 1.62 -4.57 -7.23
N THR A 269 2.75 -5.15 -6.85
CA THR A 269 2.76 -6.39 -6.05
C THR A 269 2.97 -6.09 -4.58
N GLU A 270 2.02 -6.47 -3.73
CA GLU A 270 2.08 -6.34 -2.26
C GLU A 270 2.60 -4.97 -1.78
N GLU A 271 3.87 -4.88 -1.36
CA GLU A 271 4.49 -3.65 -0.82
C GLU A 271 4.93 -2.67 -1.93
N CYS A 272 5.05 -3.12 -3.18
CA CYS A 272 5.47 -2.32 -4.35
C CYS A 272 4.31 -1.54 -4.98
N MET A 273 3.72 -0.61 -4.21
CA MET A 273 2.55 0.16 -4.66
C MET A 273 2.91 1.51 -5.29
N TYR A 274 3.82 2.27 -4.67
CA TYR A 274 4.13 3.63 -5.12
C TYR A 274 4.68 3.71 -6.55
N PRO A 275 5.59 2.81 -7.01
CA PRO A 275 6.10 2.82 -8.38
C PRO A 275 5.00 2.54 -9.41
N ALA A 276 4.06 1.66 -9.07
CA ALA A 276 2.87 1.38 -9.88
C ALA A 276 1.97 2.62 -9.98
N LEU A 277 1.69 3.29 -8.85
CA LEU A 277 0.90 4.52 -8.82
C LEU A 277 1.54 5.65 -9.63
N ALA A 278 2.85 5.87 -9.49
CA ALA A 278 3.58 6.89 -10.26
C ALA A 278 3.54 6.60 -11.77
N THR A 279 3.73 5.34 -12.17
CA THR A 279 3.60 4.90 -13.56
C THR A 279 2.17 5.12 -14.07
N GLY A 280 1.16 4.73 -13.29
CA GLY A 280 -0.25 4.91 -13.62
C GLY A 280 -0.61 6.38 -13.79
N ALA A 281 -0.14 7.26 -12.90
CA ALA A 281 -0.41 8.69 -12.99
C ALA A 281 0.23 9.32 -14.23
N ALA A 282 1.45 8.91 -14.58
CA ALA A 282 2.09 9.34 -15.82
C ALA A 282 1.34 8.83 -17.07
N ALA A 283 0.84 7.59 -17.03
CA ALA A 283 0.02 7.03 -18.09
C ALA A 283 -1.31 7.79 -18.24
N GLU A 284 -1.99 8.09 -17.12
CA GLU A 284 -3.24 8.86 -17.08
C GLU A 284 -3.04 10.28 -17.62
N ALA A 285 -1.97 10.97 -17.18
CA ALA A 285 -1.60 12.30 -17.64
C ALA A 285 -1.23 12.37 -19.13
N SER A 286 -0.82 11.26 -19.74
CA SER A 286 -0.48 11.20 -21.17
C SER A 286 -1.69 11.38 -22.10
N GLY A 287 -2.91 11.15 -21.60
CA GLY A 287 -4.14 11.19 -22.38
C GLY A 287 -4.25 10.12 -23.48
N HIS A 288 -3.33 9.14 -23.51
CA HIS A 288 -3.32 8.07 -24.53
C HIS A 288 -4.41 7.02 -24.30
N TRP A 289 -4.74 6.73 -23.04
CA TRP A 289 -5.76 5.76 -22.64
C TRP A 289 -7.02 6.48 -22.17
N SER A 290 -8.20 5.91 -22.45
CA SER A 290 -9.49 6.46 -21.98
C SER A 290 -9.71 6.22 -20.48
N ALA A 291 -9.07 5.19 -19.93
CA ALA A 291 -9.07 4.91 -18.50
C ALA A 291 -7.74 4.27 -18.09
N VAL A 292 -7.15 4.78 -17.00
CA VAL A 292 -6.02 4.13 -16.32
C VAL A 292 -6.45 3.83 -14.90
N ARG A 293 -6.24 2.59 -14.46
CA ARG A 293 -6.49 2.17 -13.08
C ARG A 293 -5.22 1.63 -12.45
N CYS A 294 -5.00 1.96 -11.18
CA CYS A 294 -4.02 1.30 -10.34
C CYS A 294 -4.70 0.35 -9.36
N HIS A 295 -4.01 -0.74 -9.07
CA HIS A 295 -4.41 -1.74 -8.09
C HIS A 295 -3.17 -2.41 -7.51
N ALA A 296 -3.32 -3.25 -6.48
CA ALA A 296 -2.24 -4.07 -5.97
C ALA A 296 -2.73 -5.41 -5.43
N THR A 297 -1.85 -6.42 -5.45
CA THR A 297 -2.12 -7.65 -4.69
C THR A 297 -2.07 -7.36 -3.19
N THR A 298 -2.88 -8.07 -2.40
CA THR A 298 -3.02 -7.88 -0.95
C THR A 298 -2.94 -9.20 -0.19
N ARG A 299 -2.50 -9.17 1.06
CA ARG A 299 -2.56 -10.34 1.96
C ARG A 299 -3.83 -10.42 2.79
N SER A 300 -4.73 -9.44 2.66
CA SER A 300 -5.98 -9.38 3.41
C SER A 300 -7.02 -10.36 2.84
N PRO A 301 -7.46 -11.39 3.57
CA PRO A 301 -8.55 -12.27 3.14
C PRO A 301 -9.90 -11.56 3.34
N ILE A 302 -10.35 -10.83 2.33
CA ILE A 302 -11.67 -10.21 2.27
C ILE A 302 -12.67 -11.20 1.70
N GLY A 303 -13.85 -11.27 2.30
CA GLY A 303 -14.96 -12.06 1.80
C GLY A 303 -15.64 -11.39 0.62
N ILE A 304 -16.01 -12.16 -0.39
CA ILE A 304 -16.74 -11.72 -1.58
C ILE A 304 -18.25 -11.78 -1.30
N CYS A 305 -19.00 -10.75 -1.67
CA CYS A 305 -20.46 -10.73 -1.57
C CYS A 305 -21.08 -10.06 -2.80
N HIS A 306 -22.23 -10.57 -3.24
CA HIS A 306 -22.98 -10.05 -4.40
C HIS A 306 -24.14 -9.12 -4.01
N ALA A 307 -24.21 -8.69 -2.75
CA ALA A 307 -25.16 -7.65 -2.34
C ALA A 307 -24.81 -6.32 -3.04
N ALA A 308 -25.84 -5.56 -3.44
CA ALA A 308 -25.68 -4.38 -4.31
C ALA A 308 -24.70 -3.33 -3.77
N ASP A 309 -24.70 -3.08 -2.45
CA ASP A 309 -23.88 -2.05 -1.81
C ASP A 309 -22.58 -2.58 -1.21
N TYR A 310 -22.25 -3.86 -1.42
CA TYR A 310 -21.04 -4.45 -0.89
C TYR A 310 -19.83 -4.14 -1.77
N PRO A 311 -18.70 -3.69 -1.19
CA PRO A 311 -17.59 -3.17 -1.99
C PRO A 311 -16.84 -4.23 -2.81
N ILE A 312 -16.76 -5.48 -2.31
CA ILE A 312 -15.94 -6.54 -2.92
C ILE A 312 -16.82 -7.59 -3.59
N GLN A 313 -17.00 -7.47 -4.90
CA GLN A 313 -17.92 -8.28 -5.69
C GLN A 313 -17.25 -9.46 -6.39
N ASN A 314 -15.93 -9.43 -6.54
CA ASN A 314 -15.16 -10.57 -7.02
C ASN A 314 -13.72 -10.57 -6.50
N GLY A 315 -13.03 -11.71 -6.63
CA GLY A 315 -11.62 -11.79 -6.34
C GLY A 315 -11.01 -13.13 -6.71
N VAL A 316 -9.68 -13.14 -6.84
CA VAL A 316 -8.89 -14.34 -7.10
C VAL A 316 -7.83 -14.52 -6.02
N LEU A 317 -7.57 -15.77 -5.67
CA LEU A 317 -6.49 -16.18 -4.79
C LEU A 317 -5.24 -16.48 -5.65
N LEU A 318 -4.10 -15.92 -5.28
CA LEU A 318 -2.84 -16.05 -6.00
C LEU A 318 -1.72 -16.42 -5.00
N PRO A 319 -0.69 -17.19 -5.39
CA PRO A 319 0.54 -17.20 -4.61
C PRO A 319 1.19 -15.80 -4.65
N SER A 320 2.05 -15.50 -3.69
CA SER A 320 2.81 -14.25 -3.66
C SER A 320 3.87 -14.23 -4.75
N PHE A 321 4.13 -13.05 -5.31
CA PHE A 321 5.28 -12.84 -6.18
C PHE A 321 6.63 -12.99 -5.46
N TYR A 322 6.66 -12.92 -4.12
CA TYR A 322 7.85 -12.98 -3.30
C TYR A 322 8.03 -14.36 -2.60
N GLY A 323 7.10 -15.30 -2.79
CA GLY A 323 7.19 -16.64 -2.21
C GLY A 323 5.93 -17.49 -2.42
N ASP A 324 6.11 -18.72 -2.92
CA ASP A 324 5.00 -19.59 -3.31
C ASP A 324 4.16 -20.13 -2.14
N ASP A 325 4.71 -20.14 -0.92
CA ASP A 325 4.04 -20.57 0.30
C ASP A 325 3.05 -19.53 0.84
N ARG A 326 3.20 -18.27 0.40
CA ARG A 326 2.37 -17.16 0.82
C ARG A 326 1.20 -16.94 -0.13
N ARG A 327 0.01 -16.79 0.45
CA ARG A 327 -1.22 -16.47 -0.28
C ARG A 327 -1.45 -14.96 -0.34
N THR A 328 -1.81 -14.48 -1.52
CA THR A 328 -2.25 -13.11 -1.80
C THR A 328 -3.57 -13.15 -2.56
N TYR A 329 -4.21 -11.99 -2.64
CA TYR A 329 -5.52 -11.83 -3.22
C TYR A 329 -5.51 -10.63 -4.16
N LEU A 330 -6.35 -10.69 -5.19
CA LEU A 330 -6.65 -9.57 -6.06
C LEU A 330 -8.17 -9.47 -6.22
N TYR A 331 -8.74 -8.35 -5.77
CA TYR A 331 -10.19 -8.14 -5.71
C TYR A 331 -10.68 -7.19 -6.81
N ASP A 332 -11.96 -7.25 -7.13
CA ASP A 332 -12.67 -6.35 -8.04
C ASP A 332 -11.96 -6.11 -9.39
N LEU A 333 -11.35 -7.17 -9.92
CA LEU A 333 -10.66 -7.10 -11.20
C LEU A 333 -11.68 -6.91 -12.33
N ALA A 334 -11.54 -5.81 -13.06
CA ALA A 334 -12.35 -5.48 -14.23
C ALA A 334 -11.69 -5.93 -15.55
N ALA A 335 -12.39 -5.73 -16.66
CA ALA A 335 -11.84 -5.90 -18.00
C ALA A 335 -10.96 -4.70 -18.37
N TYR A 336 -9.81 -4.97 -19.00
CA TYR A 336 -8.87 -3.96 -19.47
C TYR A 336 -8.32 -4.35 -20.86
N ASP A 337 -7.88 -3.39 -21.67
CA ASP A 337 -7.23 -3.70 -22.95
C ASP A 337 -5.76 -4.14 -22.79
N ALA A 338 -5.17 -3.76 -21.66
CA ALA A 338 -3.86 -4.24 -21.21
C ALA A 338 -3.69 -4.09 -19.70
N ALA A 339 -2.82 -4.92 -19.14
CA ALA A 339 -2.32 -4.77 -17.78
C ALA A 339 -0.79 -4.75 -17.78
N VAL A 340 -0.19 -3.94 -16.90
CA VAL A 340 1.24 -3.98 -16.59
C VAL A 340 1.43 -4.25 -15.10
N VAL A 341 2.29 -5.21 -14.77
CA VAL A 341 2.69 -5.55 -13.41
C VAL A 341 4.01 -4.85 -13.15
N VAL A 342 4.05 -4.02 -12.09
CA VAL A 342 5.26 -3.37 -11.59
C VAL A 342 5.61 -4.05 -10.28
N THR A 343 6.80 -4.66 -10.22
CA THR A 343 7.20 -5.49 -9.09
C THR A 343 8.68 -5.37 -8.80
N ASP A 344 9.02 -5.34 -7.52
CA ASP A 344 10.39 -5.48 -7.01
C ASP A 344 10.64 -6.89 -6.42
N ALA A 345 9.74 -7.83 -6.72
CA ALA A 345 9.91 -9.22 -6.31
C ALA A 345 11.05 -9.89 -7.11
N PRO A 346 11.93 -10.66 -6.44
CA PRO A 346 12.99 -11.36 -7.15
C PRO A 346 12.40 -12.46 -8.04
N ALA A 347 12.90 -12.56 -9.28
CA ALA A 347 12.53 -13.61 -10.22
C ALA A 347 11.02 -13.72 -10.52
N ALA A 348 10.35 -12.57 -10.61
CA ALA A 348 8.92 -12.46 -10.85
C ALA A 348 8.49 -13.14 -12.16
N ALA A 349 9.37 -13.13 -13.18
CA ALA A 349 9.14 -13.80 -14.46
C ALA A 349 8.94 -15.33 -14.33
N THR A 350 9.48 -15.94 -13.28
CA THR A 350 9.37 -17.38 -12.99
C THR A 350 8.48 -17.71 -11.79
N ALA A 351 7.93 -16.69 -11.12
CA ALA A 351 7.08 -16.88 -9.95
C ALA A 351 5.78 -17.59 -10.32
N ALA A 352 5.29 -18.48 -9.45
CA ALA A 352 4.02 -19.19 -9.67
C ALA A 352 2.81 -18.24 -9.73
N ALA A 353 2.97 -17.00 -9.24
CA ALA A 353 1.96 -15.95 -9.25
C ALA A 353 1.65 -15.44 -10.66
N LEU A 354 2.66 -15.31 -11.52
CA LEU A 354 2.51 -14.73 -12.85
C LEU A 354 1.52 -15.50 -13.76
N PRO A 355 1.63 -16.83 -13.93
CA PRO A 355 0.67 -17.56 -14.76
C PRO A 355 -0.76 -17.55 -14.17
N GLN A 356 -0.90 -17.53 -12.84
CA GLN A 356 -2.23 -17.42 -12.22
C GLN A 356 -2.82 -16.02 -12.42
N LEU A 357 -2.03 -14.97 -12.25
CA LEU A 357 -2.46 -13.60 -12.55
C LEU A 357 -2.85 -13.44 -14.02
N ALA A 358 -2.07 -14.02 -14.94
CA ALA A 358 -2.39 -14.03 -16.37
C ALA A 358 -3.73 -14.72 -16.64
N ALA A 359 -4.00 -15.87 -16.01
CA ALA A 359 -5.28 -16.55 -16.12
C ALA A 359 -6.45 -15.70 -15.56
N ALA A 360 -6.26 -15.04 -14.42
CA ALA A 360 -7.27 -14.15 -13.83
C ALA A 360 -7.60 -12.96 -14.76
N LEU A 361 -6.58 -12.32 -15.33
CA LEU A 361 -6.72 -11.23 -16.27
C LEU A 361 -7.38 -11.66 -17.58
N GLY A 362 -6.96 -12.81 -18.13
CA GLY A 362 -7.53 -13.36 -19.36
C GLY A 362 -9.02 -13.72 -19.23
N GLN A 363 -9.45 -14.23 -18.08
CA GLN A 363 -10.87 -14.47 -17.78
C GLN A 363 -11.70 -13.18 -17.71
N ARG A 364 -11.07 -12.06 -17.33
CA ARG A 364 -11.70 -10.74 -17.38
C ARG A 364 -11.64 -10.11 -18.78
N GLY A 365 -11.12 -10.82 -19.77
CA GLY A 365 -11.02 -10.34 -21.14
C GLY A 365 -9.84 -9.41 -21.38
N CYS A 366 -8.81 -9.44 -20.53
CA CYS A 366 -7.57 -8.70 -20.76
C CYS A 366 -6.67 -9.47 -21.73
N PRO A 367 -6.39 -8.96 -22.94
CA PRO A 367 -5.66 -9.69 -23.98
C PRO A 367 -4.14 -9.55 -23.89
N ARG A 368 -3.63 -8.60 -23.10
CA ARG A 368 -2.20 -8.26 -23.03
C ARG A 368 -1.75 -8.02 -21.59
N LEU A 369 -0.64 -8.64 -21.22
CA LEU A 369 0.00 -8.52 -19.92
C LEU A 369 1.47 -8.18 -20.11
N TYR A 370 1.93 -7.15 -19.42
CA TYR A 370 3.33 -6.77 -19.38
C TYR A 370 3.88 -7.00 -17.96
N LEU A 371 5.06 -7.59 -17.85
CA LEU A 371 5.80 -7.66 -16.59
C LEU A 371 6.95 -6.64 -16.62
N CYS A 372 7.03 -5.81 -15.58
CA CYS A 372 8.12 -4.87 -15.35
C CYS A 372 8.73 -5.15 -13.97
N GLU A 373 9.89 -5.79 -13.96
CA GLU A 373 10.73 -5.99 -12.77
C GLU A 373 11.62 -4.76 -12.57
N ILE A 374 11.69 -4.24 -11.34
CA ILE A 374 12.41 -2.99 -10.98
C ILE A 374 13.48 -3.18 -9.90
#